data_AF-A0A7X4KQJ7-F1
#
_entry.id   AF-A0A7X4KQJ7-F1
#
_cell.length_a   1.000
_cell.length_b   1.000
_cell.length_c   1.000
_cell.angle_alpha   90.00
_cell.angle_beta   90.00
_cell.angle_gamma   90.00
#
_symmetry.space_group_name_H-M   'P 1'
#
loop_
_entity.id
_entity.type
_entity.pdbx_description
1 polymer ?
#
loop_
_entity_poly.entity_id
_entity_poly.type
_entity_poly.pdbx_seq_one_letter_code
_entity_poly.pdbx_strand_id
1 'polypeptide(L)'
;MNQALSLPLILAVDDEASNLQLLRHILQDHYRLLFAKDAARALELARQETPNLILMDVMMPGMTGYEACRILKADPATAAIPVIFATALNDPDDEVTGFEAGAVDYITKPLSPPIVRARVRTHLSLVRVDELKETRLQIVQRLGLAAEYKDNETGLHVIRMSHYARVLGLAAGLSATAAEDLLHAAPMHDVGKIGIPDRILQKPGALDKEEWAVMQSHATIGADIIGEHAHGMLALARNIALTHHEKWDGSGYPRGLAGLDIPLEGRIVAIADVFDALTSARPYKAPWPVEEAVQYLRQQRGQHFDPELVDLFLARLPEIVEIKERWAEA
;
A
#
# COMPACT_ATOMS: atom_id res chain seq x y z
N MET A 1 -18.37 -18.70 -0.98
CA MET A 1 -18.98 -18.56 -2.31
C MET A 1 -17.85 -18.45 -3.31
N ASN A 2 -17.57 -19.52 -4.09
CA ASN A 2 -16.51 -19.52 -5.09
C ASN A 2 -16.87 -18.51 -6.19
N GLN A 3 -16.22 -17.35 -6.21
CA GLN A 3 -16.07 -16.63 -7.48
C GLN A 3 -15.14 -17.49 -8.35
N ALA A 4 -15.71 -18.29 -9.24
CA ALA A 4 -14.96 -18.77 -10.38
C ALA A 4 -14.32 -17.55 -11.05
N LEU A 5 -13.00 -17.59 -11.25
CA LEU A 5 -12.25 -16.53 -11.94
C LEU A 5 -12.92 -16.25 -13.28
N SER A 6 -13.75 -15.21 -13.35
CA SER A 6 -14.37 -14.77 -14.59
C SER A 6 -13.27 -14.24 -15.49
N LEU A 7 -13.31 -14.63 -16.77
CA LEU A 7 -12.35 -14.10 -17.74
C LEU A 7 -12.44 -12.56 -17.77
N PRO A 8 -11.31 -11.84 -17.92
CA PRO A 8 -11.31 -10.39 -17.99
C PRO A 8 -12.26 -9.90 -19.08
N LEU A 9 -12.96 -8.81 -18.79
CA LEU A 9 -13.90 -8.16 -19.69
C LEU A 9 -13.19 -7.07 -20.49
N ILE A 10 -13.26 -7.15 -21.81
CA ILE A 10 -12.73 -6.14 -22.73
C ILE A 10 -13.88 -5.46 -23.45
N LEU A 11 -13.90 -4.13 -23.45
CA LEU A 11 -14.79 -3.34 -24.28
C LEU A 11 -14.06 -2.96 -25.57
N ALA A 12 -14.53 -3.47 -26.71
CA ALA A 12 -14.03 -3.09 -28.02
C ALA A 12 -14.97 -2.04 -28.65
N VAL A 13 -14.40 -0.92 -29.09
CA VAL A 13 -15.12 0.23 -29.62
C VAL A 13 -14.57 0.59 -30.99
N ASP A 14 -15.41 0.53 -32.01
CA ASP A 14 -15.08 0.83 -33.41
C ASP A 14 -16.39 1.00 -34.17
N ASP A 15 -16.52 2.03 -35.00
CA ASP A 15 -17.74 2.29 -35.76
C ASP A 15 -17.90 1.30 -36.93
N GLU A 16 -16.80 0.69 -37.39
CA GLU A 16 -16.82 -0.34 -38.41
C GLU A 16 -17.09 -1.74 -37.80
N ALA A 17 -18.23 -2.33 -38.19
CA ALA A 17 -18.62 -3.65 -37.72
C ALA A 17 -17.61 -4.77 -38.05
N SER A 18 -16.84 -4.64 -39.14
CA SER A 18 -15.77 -5.56 -39.54
C SER A 18 -14.63 -5.61 -38.53
N ASN A 19 -14.22 -4.46 -37.99
CA ASN A 19 -13.15 -4.38 -36.99
C ASN A 19 -13.60 -5.02 -35.68
N LEU A 20 -14.84 -4.76 -35.25
CA LEU A 20 -15.43 -5.41 -34.08
C LEU A 20 -15.51 -6.94 -34.24
N GLN A 21 -15.87 -7.42 -35.43
CA GLN A 21 -15.92 -8.85 -35.71
C GLN A 21 -14.53 -9.49 -35.73
N LEU A 22 -13.52 -8.79 -36.26
CA LEU A 22 -12.13 -9.24 -36.21
C LEU A 22 -11.63 -9.30 -34.76
N LEU A 23 -11.84 -8.26 -33.96
CA LEU A 23 -11.49 -8.24 -32.53
C LEU A 23 -12.17 -9.37 -31.76
N ARG A 24 -13.45 -9.66 -32.07
CA ARG A 24 -14.15 -10.83 -31.52
C ARG A 24 -13.38 -12.11 -31.82
N HIS A 25 -13.05 -12.35 -33.08
CA HIS A 25 -12.34 -13.56 -33.48
C HIS A 25 -10.95 -13.68 -32.82
N ILE A 26 -10.25 -12.57 -32.62
CA ILE A 26 -8.91 -12.54 -32.02
C ILE A 26 -8.94 -12.85 -30.51
N LEU A 27 -9.98 -12.41 -29.78
CA LEU A 27 -9.97 -12.31 -28.32
C LEU A 27 -10.99 -13.21 -27.60
N GLN A 28 -12.04 -13.70 -28.27
CA GLN A 28 -13.16 -14.43 -27.63
C GLN A 28 -12.75 -15.70 -26.87
N ASP A 29 -11.66 -16.36 -27.27
CA ASP A 29 -11.23 -17.62 -26.66
C ASP A 29 -10.65 -17.43 -25.24
N HIS A 30 -10.25 -16.20 -24.90
CA HIS A 30 -9.55 -15.90 -23.65
C HIS A 30 -10.19 -14.78 -22.82
N TYR A 31 -11.13 -14.03 -23.40
CA TYR A 31 -11.70 -12.85 -22.76
C TYR A 31 -13.21 -12.76 -22.98
N ARG A 32 -13.93 -12.16 -22.03
CA ARG A 32 -15.31 -11.73 -22.23
C ARG A 32 -15.30 -10.42 -23.00
N LEU A 33 -16.18 -10.26 -23.98
CA LEU A 33 -16.17 -9.10 -24.88
C LEU A 33 -17.49 -8.33 -24.82
N LEU A 34 -17.39 -7.02 -24.66
CA LEU A 34 -18.43 -6.05 -24.95
C LEU A 34 -18.05 -5.27 -26.19
N PHE A 35 -19.05 -4.78 -26.92
CA PHE A 35 -18.85 -4.03 -28.14
C PHE A 35 -19.68 -2.75 -28.11
N ALA A 36 -19.08 -1.65 -28.56
CA ALA A 36 -19.75 -0.39 -28.84
C ALA A 36 -19.36 0.08 -30.24
N LYS A 37 -20.27 0.80 -30.91
CA LYS A 37 -20.05 1.35 -32.25
C LYS A 37 -19.78 2.86 -32.25
N ASP A 38 -19.87 3.47 -31.09
CA ASP A 38 -19.69 4.90 -30.90
C ASP A 38 -19.22 5.17 -29.47
N ALA A 39 -18.65 6.36 -29.29
CA ALA A 39 -18.14 6.79 -28.00
C ALA A 39 -19.24 6.90 -26.91
N ALA A 40 -20.45 7.33 -27.27
CA ALA A 40 -21.53 7.53 -26.29
C ALA A 40 -21.92 6.21 -25.62
N ARG A 41 -22.10 5.15 -26.42
CA ARG A 41 -22.37 3.81 -25.91
C ARG A 41 -21.16 3.22 -25.18
N ALA A 42 -19.94 3.50 -25.63
CA ALA A 42 -18.73 3.06 -24.94
C ALA A 42 -18.63 3.64 -23.52
N LEU A 43 -18.90 4.93 -23.35
CA LEU A 43 -18.90 5.61 -22.05
C LEU A 43 -19.96 5.02 -21.10
N GLU A 44 -21.16 4.74 -21.63
CA GLU A 44 -22.24 4.12 -20.85
C GLU A 44 -21.84 2.71 -20.37
N LEU A 45 -21.35 1.87 -21.29
CA LEU A 45 -20.91 0.51 -20.97
C LEU A 45 -19.72 0.50 -20.01
N ALA A 46 -18.77 1.42 -20.15
CA ALA A 46 -17.62 1.53 -19.26
C ALA A 46 -18.06 1.78 -17.80
N ARG A 47 -19.09 2.59 -17.58
CA ARG A 47 -19.65 2.87 -16.25
C ARG A 47 -20.47 1.72 -15.70
N GLN A 48 -21.26 1.05 -16.53
CA GLN A 48 -22.18 0.00 -16.10
C GLN A 48 -21.46 -1.33 -15.81
N GLU A 49 -20.50 -1.68 -16.67
CA GLU A 49 -19.91 -3.02 -16.71
C GLU A 49 -18.45 -3.06 -16.24
N THR A 50 -17.84 -1.89 -16.01
CA THR A 50 -16.46 -1.73 -15.50
C THR A 50 -15.45 -2.67 -16.16
N PRO A 51 -15.26 -2.58 -17.50
CA PRO A 51 -14.35 -3.47 -18.22
C PRO A 51 -12.91 -3.33 -17.71
N ASN A 52 -12.13 -4.40 -17.80
CA ASN A 52 -10.73 -4.42 -17.39
C ASN A 52 -9.79 -3.74 -18.40
N LEU A 53 -10.23 -3.56 -19.65
CA LEU A 53 -9.50 -2.86 -20.70
C LEU A 53 -10.46 -2.40 -21.80
N ILE A 54 -10.16 -1.24 -22.40
CA ILE A 54 -10.90 -0.71 -23.54
C ILE A 54 -9.98 -0.67 -24.76
N LEU A 55 -10.39 -1.31 -25.86
CA LEU A 55 -9.81 -1.11 -27.18
C LEU A 55 -10.68 -0.09 -27.90
N MET A 56 -10.13 1.10 -28.17
CA MET A 56 -10.89 2.24 -28.66
C MET A 56 -10.39 2.67 -30.03
N ASP A 57 -11.26 2.74 -31.03
CA ASP A 57 -10.94 3.41 -32.27
C ASP A 57 -10.81 4.93 -32.04
N VAL A 58 -9.82 5.54 -32.69
CA VAL A 58 -9.62 6.99 -32.62
C VAL A 58 -10.65 7.72 -33.47
N MET A 59 -10.89 7.21 -34.68
CA MET A 59 -11.64 7.90 -35.71
C MET A 59 -13.08 7.40 -35.77
N MET A 60 -13.93 7.96 -34.90
CA MET A 60 -15.36 7.63 -34.87
C MET A 60 -16.23 8.85 -35.19
N PRO A 61 -17.41 8.67 -35.81
CA PRO A 61 -18.37 9.74 -36.04
C PRO A 61 -18.84 10.40 -34.75
N GLY A 62 -18.98 11.73 -34.79
CA GLY A 62 -19.48 12.53 -33.67
C GLY A 62 -18.41 12.84 -32.64
N MET A 63 -18.08 11.87 -31.78
CA MET A 63 -17.06 12.00 -30.74
C MET A 63 -15.90 11.06 -31.02
N THR A 64 -14.71 11.62 -31.07
CA THR A 64 -13.46 10.88 -31.31
C THR A 64 -13.09 9.99 -30.12
N GLY A 65 -12.28 8.96 -30.37
CA GLY A 65 -11.72 8.12 -29.31
C GLY A 65 -10.89 8.92 -28.30
N TYR A 66 -10.21 9.99 -28.73
CA TYR A 66 -9.46 10.88 -27.84
C TYR A 66 -10.38 11.63 -26.87
N GLU A 67 -11.48 12.20 -27.35
CA GLU A 67 -12.47 12.87 -26.50
C GLU A 67 -13.12 11.91 -25.52
N ALA A 68 -13.51 10.71 -26.01
CA ALA A 68 -14.06 9.65 -25.18
C ALA A 68 -13.07 9.23 -24.07
N CYS A 69 -11.79 9.07 -24.41
CA CYS A 69 -10.74 8.73 -23.44
C CYS A 69 -10.59 9.81 -22.38
N ARG A 70 -10.57 11.10 -22.75
CA ARG A 70 -10.51 12.20 -21.76
C ARG A 70 -11.69 12.18 -20.80
N ILE A 71 -12.90 11.88 -21.29
CA ILE A 71 -14.10 11.75 -20.44
C ILE A 71 -13.96 10.56 -19.48
N LEU A 72 -13.50 9.39 -19.97
CA LEU A 72 -13.24 8.22 -19.12
C LEU A 72 -12.20 8.51 -18.04
N LYS A 73 -11.15 9.26 -18.37
CA LYS A 73 -10.07 9.61 -17.44
C LYS A 73 -10.45 10.70 -16.43
N ALA A 74 -11.39 11.57 -16.76
CA ALA A 74 -11.90 12.59 -15.84
C ALA A 74 -12.89 12.02 -14.80
N ASP A 75 -13.48 10.85 -15.06
CA ASP A 75 -14.45 10.21 -14.17
C ASP A 75 -13.75 9.19 -13.23
N PRO A 76 -13.78 9.39 -11.89
CA PRO A 76 -13.13 8.49 -10.94
C PRO A 76 -13.56 7.03 -11.06
N ALA A 77 -14.79 6.75 -11.52
CA ALA A 77 -15.30 5.39 -11.66
C ALA A 77 -14.67 4.63 -12.83
N THR A 78 -14.14 5.34 -13.84
CA THR A 78 -13.59 4.75 -15.07
C THR A 78 -12.12 5.12 -15.31
N ALA A 79 -11.56 6.06 -14.55
CA ALA A 79 -10.22 6.60 -14.78
C ALA A 79 -9.11 5.53 -14.75
N ALA A 80 -9.27 4.51 -13.91
CA ALA A 80 -8.31 3.41 -13.78
C ALA A 80 -8.32 2.43 -14.97
N ILE A 81 -9.38 2.42 -15.80
CA ILE A 81 -9.51 1.45 -16.90
C ILE A 81 -8.48 1.78 -17.99
N PRO A 82 -7.55 0.87 -18.35
CA PRO A 82 -6.59 1.13 -19.42
C PRO A 82 -7.29 1.23 -20.77
N VAL A 83 -6.95 2.26 -21.53
CA VAL A 83 -7.43 2.48 -22.90
C VAL A 83 -6.26 2.27 -23.86
N ILE A 84 -6.41 1.36 -24.81
CA ILE A 84 -5.49 1.16 -25.92
C ILE A 84 -6.18 1.65 -27.18
N PHE A 85 -5.55 2.58 -27.90
CA PHE A 85 -6.10 3.08 -29.15
C PHE A 85 -5.84 2.10 -30.30
N ALA A 86 -6.85 1.87 -31.14
CA ALA A 86 -6.69 1.31 -32.46
C ALA A 86 -6.73 2.48 -33.47
N THR A 87 -5.67 2.67 -34.25
CA THR A 87 -5.57 3.86 -35.12
C THR A 87 -4.97 3.52 -36.49
N ALA A 88 -5.48 4.17 -37.54
CA ALA A 88 -4.85 4.14 -38.87
C ALA A 88 -3.75 5.21 -39.04
N LEU A 89 -3.61 6.07 -38.04
CA LEU A 89 -2.65 7.16 -38.02
C LEU A 89 -1.25 6.62 -37.66
N ASN A 90 -0.26 6.97 -38.47
CA ASN A 90 1.15 6.61 -38.29
C ASN A 90 2.04 7.85 -38.07
N ASP A 91 1.43 8.99 -37.75
CA ASP A 91 2.16 10.22 -37.46
C ASP A 91 2.54 10.24 -35.97
N PRO A 92 3.82 10.48 -35.61
CA PRO A 92 4.23 10.69 -34.23
C PRO A 92 3.40 11.72 -33.46
N ASP A 93 2.86 12.75 -34.13
CA ASP A 93 2.04 13.79 -33.48
C ASP A 93 0.68 13.22 -32.98
N ASP A 94 0.16 12.19 -33.64
CA ASP A 94 -1.08 11.52 -33.22
C ASP A 94 -0.85 10.62 -32.01
N GLU A 95 0.33 9.98 -31.90
CA GLU A 95 0.70 9.20 -30.71
C GLU A 95 0.80 10.09 -29.46
N VAL A 96 1.43 11.28 -29.60
CA VAL A 96 1.52 12.27 -28.51
C VAL A 96 0.13 12.67 -28.04
N THR A 97 -0.77 13.00 -28.96
CA THR A 97 -2.16 13.36 -28.66
C THR A 97 -2.89 12.23 -27.91
N GLY A 98 -2.64 10.98 -28.28
CA GLY A 98 -3.22 9.81 -27.63
C GLY A 98 -2.76 9.63 -26.18
N PHE A 99 -1.45 9.76 -25.92
CA PHE A 99 -0.92 9.68 -24.56
C PHE A 99 -1.38 10.86 -23.68
N GLU A 100 -1.46 12.08 -24.23
CA GLU A 100 -2.02 13.24 -23.53
C GLU A 100 -3.52 13.09 -23.21
N ALA A 101 -4.26 12.34 -24.04
CA ALA A 101 -5.65 11.97 -23.74
C ALA A 101 -5.77 10.88 -22.64
N GLY A 102 -4.66 10.26 -22.25
CA GLY A 102 -4.57 9.27 -21.16
C GLY A 102 -4.63 7.81 -21.60
N ALA A 103 -4.39 7.50 -22.87
CA ALA A 103 -4.21 6.11 -23.31
C ALA A 103 -2.89 5.52 -22.81
N VAL A 104 -2.86 4.20 -22.65
CA VAL A 104 -1.67 3.47 -22.15
C VAL A 104 -0.86 2.81 -23.27
N ASP A 105 -1.44 2.70 -24.47
CA ASP A 105 -0.78 2.11 -25.65
C ASP A 105 -1.58 2.37 -26.93
N TYR A 106 -1.02 1.95 -28.06
CA TYR A 106 -1.65 1.99 -29.37
C TYR A 106 -1.44 0.70 -30.18
N ILE A 107 -2.34 0.47 -31.13
CA ILE A 107 -2.29 -0.60 -32.12
C ILE A 107 -2.61 0.01 -33.47
N THR A 108 -1.66 -0.08 -34.39
CA THR A 108 -1.83 0.37 -35.77
C THR A 108 -2.78 -0.54 -36.54
N LYS A 109 -3.68 0.06 -37.34
CA LYS A 109 -4.53 -0.60 -38.32
C LYS A 109 -3.74 -0.78 -39.64
N PRO A 110 -3.86 -1.93 -40.34
CA PRO A 110 -4.78 -3.04 -40.08
C PRO A 110 -4.37 -3.88 -38.87
N LEU A 111 -5.37 -4.30 -38.08
CA LEU A 111 -5.16 -5.00 -36.82
C LEU A 111 -4.50 -6.36 -37.05
N SER A 112 -3.30 -6.54 -36.51
CA SER A 112 -2.59 -7.81 -36.52
C SER A 112 -2.99 -8.67 -35.31
N PRO A 113 -3.60 -9.87 -35.49
CA PRO A 113 -3.97 -10.75 -34.38
C PRO A 113 -2.88 -11.01 -33.33
N PRO A 114 -1.62 -11.32 -33.69
CA PRO A 114 -0.57 -11.51 -32.68
C PRO A 114 -0.24 -10.22 -31.91
N ILE A 115 -0.29 -9.05 -32.55
CA ILE A 115 0.00 -7.77 -31.88
C ILE A 115 -1.12 -7.43 -30.89
N VAL A 116 -2.38 -7.53 -31.32
CA VAL A 116 -3.53 -7.27 -30.45
C VAL A 116 -3.48 -8.17 -29.21
N ARG A 117 -3.28 -9.48 -29.39
CA ARG A 117 -3.17 -10.42 -28.26
C ARG A 117 -2.02 -10.07 -27.32
N ALA A 118 -0.85 -9.73 -27.86
CA ALA A 118 0.32 -9.40 -27.05
C ALA A 118 0.06 -8.14 -26.21
N ARG A 119 -0.42 -7.06 -26.84
CA ARG A 119 -0.69 -5.76 -26.19
C ARG A 119 -1.76 -5.88 -25.11
N VAL A 120 -2.90 -6.49 -25.43
CA VAL A 120 -3.99 -6.74 -24.47
C VAL A 120 -3.49 -7.54 -23.27
N ARG A 121 -2.77 -8.65 -23.51
CA ARG A 121 -2.25 -9.49 -22.43
C ARG A 121 -1.27 -8.74 -21.53
N THR A 122 -0.37 -7.94 -22.11
CA THR A 122 0.61 -7.15 -21.34
C THR A 122 -0.10 -6.17 -20.42
N HIS A 123 -1.02 -5.35 -20.93
CA HIS A 123 -1.70 -4.35 -20.11
C HIS A 123 -2.62 -4.95 -19.04
N LEU A 124 -3.34 -6.03 -19.36
CA LEU A 124 -4.11 -6.76 -18.35
C LEU A 124 -3.22 -7.37 -17.27
N SER A 125 -2.01 -7.82 -17.61
CA SER A 125 -1.07 -8.34 -16.62
C SER A 125 -0.53 -7.26 -15.69
N LEU A 126 -0.33 -6.03 -16.18
CA LEU A 126 0.12 -4.89 -15.36
C LEU A 126 -0.94 -4.49 -14.34
N VAL A 127 -2.20 -4.32 -14.77
CA VAL A 127 -3.32 -4.03 -13.86
C VAL A 127 -3.43 -5.09 -12.77
N ARG A 128 -3.29 -6.37 -13.14
CA ARG A 128 -3.35 -7.48 -12.18
C ARG A 128 -2.19 -7.48 -11.17
N VAL A 129 -1.01 -7.01 -11.57
CA VAL A 129 0.13 -6.86 -10.64
C VAL A 129 -0.16 -5.77 -9.60
N ASP A 130 -0.73 -4.64 -10.02
CA ASP A 130 -1.11 -3.56 -9.11
C ASP A 130 -2.22 -3.98 -8.14
N GLU A 131 -3.28 -4.65 -8.63
CA GLU A 131 -4.34 -5.22 -7.80
C GLU A 131 -3.79 -6.25 -6.79
N LEU A 132 -2.86 -7.09 -7.22
CA LEU A 132 -2.22 -8.07 -6.34
C LEU A 132 -1.39 -7.39 -5.26
N LYS A 133 -0.65 -6.32 -5.61
CA LYS A 133 0.14 -5.55 -4.65
C LYS A 133 -0.77 -4.88 -3.61
N GLU A 134 -1.86 -4.26 -4.06
CA GLU A 134 -2.84 -3.61 -3.19
C GLU A 134 -3.53 -4.62 -2.26
N THR A 135 -3.99 -5.73 -2.81
CA THR A 135 -4.63 -6.81 -2.01
C THR A 135 -3.65 -7.38 -0.98
N ARG A 136 -2.39 -7.59 -1.36
CA ARG A 136 -1.34 -8.07 -0.45
C ARG A 136 -1.12 -7.07 0.69
N LEU A 137 -1.07 -5.77 0.38
CA LEU A 137 -0.93 -4.73 1.38
C LEU A 137 -2.11 -4.70 2.35
N GLN A 138 -3.35 -4.81 1.85
CA GLN A 138 -4.54 -4.87 2.68
C GLN A 138 -4.52 -6.07 3.62
N ILE A 139 -4.11 -7.26 3.13
CA ILE A 139 -3.97 -8.44 3.98
C ILE A 139 -2.96 -8.21 5.11
N VAL A 140 -1.80 -7.61 4.78
CA VAL A 140 -0.76 -7.27 5.76
C VAL A 140 -1.28 -6.30 6.83
N GLN A 141 -1.98 -5.24 6.43
CA GLN A 141 -2.59 -4.29 7.37
C GLN A 141 -3.63 -4.95 8.26
N ARG A 142 -4.45 -5.87 7.72
CA ARG A 142 -5.44 -6.63 8.49
C ARG A 142 -4.80 -7.57 9.51
N LEU A 143 -3.63 -8.13 9.20
CA LEU A 143 -2.88 -8.96 10.15
C LEU A 143 -2.34 -8.13 11.33
N GLY A 144 -1.78 -6.95 11.07
CA GLY A 144 -1.36 -6.02 12.12
C GLY A 144 -2.54 -5.63 13.02
N LEU A 145 -3.67 -5.23 12.42
CA LEU A 145 -4.88 -4.88 13.15
C LEU A 145 -5.44 -6.05 13.99
N ALA A 146 -5.35 -7.29 13.50
CA ALA A 146 -5.84 -8.46 14.24
C ALA A 146 -5.07 -8.70 15.54
N ALA A 147 -3.78 -8.36 15.60
CA ALA A 147 -3.00 -8.44 16.83
C ALA A 147 -3.45 -7.39 17.87
N GLU A 148 -3.76 -6.17 17.42
CA GLU A 148 -4.25 -5.08 18.27
C GLU A 148 -5.62 -5.36 18.90
N TYR A 149 -6.52 -6.01 18.17
CA TYR A 149 -7.82 -6.41 18.71
C TYR A 149 -7.70 -7.33 19.93
N LYS A 150 -6.58 -8.05 20.06
CA LYS A 150 -6.31 -8.89 21.23
C LYS A 150 -5.90 -8.07 22.47
N ASP A 151 -5.34 -6.87 22.24
CA ASP A 151 -4.81 -5.94 23.25
C ASP A 151 -5.78 -4.77 23.56
N ASN A 152 -7.02 -4.82 23.04
CA ASN A 152 -8.05 -3.79 23.18
C ASN A 152 -7.64 -2.39 22.66
N GLU A 153 -6.70 -2.30 21.72
CA GLU A 153 -6.35 -1.03 21.07
C GLU A 153 -7.20 -0.78 19.81
N THR A 154 -7.51 0.49 19.52
CA THR A 154 -8.47 0.90 18.47
C THR A 154 -7.92 0.77 17.03
N GLY A 155 -6.71 0.24 16.86
CA GLY A 155 -6.03 0.10 15.56
C GLY A 155 -5.55 1.41 14.92
N LEU A 156 -6.05 2.57 15.38
CA LEU A 156 -5.62 3.89 14.90
C LEU A 156 -4.18 4.23 15.30
N HIS A 157 -3.71 3.68 16.43
CA HIS A 157 -2.31 3.76 16.86
C HIS A 157 -1.36 3.27 15.76
N VAL A 158 -1.66 2.09 15.21
CA VAL A 158 -0.84 1.45 14.19
C VAL A 158 -0.73 2.31 12.93
N ILE A 159 -1.83 2.96 12.55
CA ILE A 159 -1.87 3.89 11.42
C ILE A 159 -0.96 5.09 11.70
N ARG A 160 -1.17 5.79 12.83
CA ARG A 160 -0.36 6.96 13.22
C ARG A 160 1.12 6.65 13.30
N MET A 161 1.48 5.62 14.05
CA MET A 161 2.86 5.16 14.24
C MET A 161 3.52 4.85 12.89
N SER A 162 2.84 4.15 11.98
CA SER A 162 3.39 3.86 10.65
C SER A 162 3.68 5.12 9.82
N HIS A 163 2.81 6.14 9.91
CA HIS A 163 3.02 7.41 9.24
C HIS A 163 4.17 8.21 9.86
N TYR A 164 4.33 8.18 11.19
CA TYR A 164 5.49 8.76 11.87
C TYR A 164 6.79 8.09 11.42
N ALA A 165 6.80 6.76 11.33
CA ALA A 165 7.95 6.00 10.86
C ALA A 165 8.32 6.36 9.42
N ARG A 166 7.35 6.55 8.53
CA ARG A 166 7.59 7.03 7.15
C ARG A 166 8.23 8.41 7.11
N VAL A 167 7.70 9.38 7.87
CA VAL A 167 8.25 10.74 7.94
C VAL A 167 9.69 10.73 8.44
N LEU A 168 9.94 9.99 9.53
CA LEU A 168 11.27 9.87 10.10
C LEU A 168 12.23 9.11 9.16
N GLY A 169 11.76 8.07 8.48
CA GLY A 169 12.54 7.33 7.49
C GLY A 169 13.01 8.20 6.33
N LEU A 170 12.13 9.04 5.76
CA LEU A 170 12.50 10.02 4.74
C LEU A 170 13.53 11.02 5.28
N ALA A 171 13.34 11.53 6.50
CA ALA A 171 14.27 12.46 7.12
C ALA A 171 15.65 11.83 7.38
N ALA A 172 15.70 10.52 7.66
CA ALA A 172 16.91 9.72 7.85
C ALA A 172 17.59 9.29 6.54
N GLY A 173 17.06 9.71 5.38
CA GLY A 173 17.68 9.45 4.07
C GLY A 173 17.20 8.19 3.35
N LEU A 174 16.11 7.55 3.79
CA LEU A 174 15.47 6.48 3.01
C LEU A 174 14.92 7.04 1.69
N SER A 175 14.99 6.22 0.63
CA SER A 175 14.30 6.53 -0.62
C SER A 175 12.78 6.52 -0.42
N ALA A 176 12.04 7.20 -1.30
CA ALA A 176 10.58 7.20 -1.25
C ALA A 176 9.99 5.78 -1.23
N THR A 177 10.57 4.86 -2.01
CA THR A 177 10.16 3.44 -2.03
C THR A 177 10.44 2.74 -0.70
N ALA A 178 11.62 2.94 -0.11
CA ALA A 178 11.97 2.31 1.16
C ALA A 178 11.15 2.86 2.35
N ALA A 179 10.84 4.16 2.33
CA ALA A 179 9.95 4.78 3.31
C ALA A 179 8.51 4.28 3.19
N GLU A 180 8.04 3.96 1.97
CA GLU A 180 6.74 3.36 1.73
C GLU A 180 6.70 1.89 2.20
N ASP A 181 7.77 1.12 1.96
CA ASP A 181 7.90 -0.22 2.54
C ASP A 181 7.87 -0.17 4.08
N LEU A 182 8.51 0.84 4.70
CA LEU A 182 8.48 1.05 6.15
C LEU A 182 7.08 1.40 6.67
N LEU A 183 6.34 2.28 5.98
CA LEU A 183 4.93 2.59 6.27
C LEU A 183 4.09 1.31 6.34
N HIS A 184 4.32 0.37 5.44
CA HIS A 184 3.52 -0.84 5.35
C HIS A 184 4.02 -1.97 6.27
N ALA A 185 5.30 -1.97 6.61
CA ALA A 185 5.93 -2.98 7.46
C ALA A 185 5.76 -2.71 8.96
N ALA A 186 5.87 -1.45 9.39
CA ALA A 186 5.78 -1.04 10.80
C ALA A 186 4.50 -1.53 11.51
N PRO A 187 3.32 -1.57 10.87
CA PRO A 187 2.11 -2.13 11.45
C PRO A 187 2.19 -3.56 12.01
N MET A 188 3.17 -4.35 11.57
CA MET A 188 3.35 -5.74 12.02
C MET A 188 4.28 -5.88 13.24
N HIS A 189 4.83 -4.79 13.79
CA HIS A 189 5.79 -4.84 14.90
C HIS A 189 5.30 -5.72 16.07
N ASP A 190 4.01 -5.62 16.39
CA ASP A 190 3.36 -6.31 17.51
C ASP A 190 2.52 -7.54 17.11
N VAL A 191 2.65 -8.04 15.87
CA VAL A 191 1.86 -9.21 15.40
C VAL A 191 2.06 -10.46 16.28
N GLY A 192 3.20 -10.54 16.97
CA GLY A 192 3.52 -11.62 17.90
C GLY A 192 2.67 -11.65 19.18
N LYS A 193 1.96 -10.57 19.53
CA LYS A 193 1.02 -10.56 20.67
C LYS A 193 -0.08 -11.62 20.53
N ILE A 194 -0.36 -12.07 19.30
CA ILE A 194 -1.25 -13.22 19.02
C ILE A 194 -0.79 -14.49 19.76
N GLY A 195 0.51 -14.69 19.96
CA GLY A 195 1.05 -15.85 20.69
C GLY A 195 1.14 -15.67 22.20
N ILE A 196 0.88 -14.48 22.75
CA ILE A 196 0.97 -14.23 24.20
C ILE A 196 -0.30 -14.71 24.90
N PRO A 197 -0.22 -15.47 26.02
CA PRO A 197 -1.41 -15.90 26.75
C PRO A 197 -2.25 -14.72 27.26
N ASP A 198 -3.59 -14.80 27.14
CA ASP A 198 -4.51 -13.72 27.55
C ASP A 198 -4.35 -13.33 29.02
N ARG A 199 -4.05 -14.29 29.90
CA ARG A 199 -3.79 -14.05 31.33
C ARG A 199 -2.58 -13.11 31.59
N ILE A 200 -1.67 -13.00 30.63
CA ILE A 200 -0.49 -12.13 30.68
C ILE A 200 -0.81 -10.83 29.94
N LEU A 201 -1.32 -10.92 28.71
CA LEU A 201 -1.61 -9.75 27.88
C LEU A 201 -2.65 -8.82 28.52
N GLN A 202 -3.72 -9.39 29.10
CA GLN A 202 -4.83 -8.63 29.67
C GLN A 202 -4.75 -8.52 31.20
N LYS A 203 -3.58 -8.77 31.81
CA LYS A 203 -3.42 -8.72 33.26
C LYS A 203 -3.65 -7.30 33.79
N PRO A 204 -4.60 -7.07 34.71
CA PRO A 204 -4.81 -5.74 35.29
C PRO A 204 -3.76 -5.47 36.38
N GLY A 205 -2.54 -5.11 35.97
CA GLY A 205 -1.43 -4.78 36.88
C GLY A 205 -0.06 -5.05 36.28
N ALA A 206 0.98 -4.87 37.10
CA ALA A 206 2.35 -5.17 36.67
C ALA A 206 2.56 -6.68 36.46
N LEU A 207 3.33 -7.00 35.41
CA LEU A 207 3.82 -8.36 35.17
C LEU A 207 4.95 -8.68 36.15
N ASP A 208 4.97 -9.92 36.65
CA ASP A 208 6.15 -10.43 37.36
C ASP A 208 7.29 -10.77 36.37
N LYS A 209 8.43 -11.25 36.88
CA LYS A 209 9.60 -11.52 36.04
C LYS A 209 9.37 -12.65 35.03
N GLU A 210 8.59 -13.68 35.39
CA GLU A 210 8.33 -14.81 34.51
C GLU A 210 7.31 -14.41 33.43
N GLU A 211 6.25 -13.71 33.82
CA GLU A 211 5.27 -13.14 32.91
C GLU A 211 5.89 -12.13 31.95
N TRP A 212 6.80 -11.29 32.44
CA TRP A 212 7.53 -10.33 31.61
C TRP A 212 8.42 -11.03 30.58
N ALA A 213 9.12 -12.11 30.96
CA ALA A 213 9.91 -12.90 30.02
C ALA A 213 9.03 -13.53 28.91
N VAL A 214 7.82 -13.98 29.27
CA VAL A 214 6.84 -14.43 28.27
C VAL A 214 6.36 -13.27 27.40
N MET A 215 6.04 -12.11 27.97
CA MET A 215 5.63 -10.93 27.21
C MET A 215 6.68 -10.51 26.17
N GLN A 216 7.96 -10.49 26.54
CA GLN A 216 9.07 -10.16 25.63
C GLN A 216 9.18 -11.12 24.43
N SER A 217 8.64 -12.34 24.54
CA SER A 217 8.67 -13.31 23.44
C SER A 217 7.83 -12.90 22.23
N HIS A 218 6.92 -11.91 22.35
CA HIS A 218 6.13 -11.44 21.20
C HIS A 218 7.03 -10.96 20.04
N ALA A 219 8.20 -10.38 20.32
CA ALA A 219 9.14 -9.96 19.29
C ALA A 219 9.61 -11.15 18.43
N THR A 220 9.94 -12.28 19.07
CA THR A 220 10.39 -13.50 18.38
C THR A 220 9.22 -14.22 17.72
N ILE A 221 8.08 -14.35 18.41
CA ILE A 221 6.86 -14.95 17.86
C ILE A 221 6.40 -14.17 16.62
N GLY A 222 6.42 -12.84 16.67
CA GLY A 222 6.02 -11.98 15.56
C GLY A 222 6.93 -12.17 14.35
N ALA A 223 8.24 -12.25 14.60
CA ALA A 223 9.20 -12.61 13.56
C ALA A 223 8.87 -13.97 12.93
N ASP A 224 8.58 -14.99 13.73
CA ASP A 224 8.30 -16.35 13.27
C ASP A 224 6.97 -16.44 12.49
N ILE A 225 5.94 -15.68 12.90
CA ILE A 225 4.69 -15.53 12.15
C ILE A 225 4.94 -14.93 10.77
N ILE A 226 5.78 -13.88 10.69
CA ILE A 226 6.12 -13.22 9.43
C ILE A 226 6.93 -14.16 8.52
N GLY A 227 7.83 -14.95 9.11
CA GLY A 227 8.71 -15.89 8.40
C GLY A 227 9.91 -15.22 7.72
N GLU A 228 10.82 -16.02 7.18
CA GLU A 228 12.04 -15.53 6.53
C GLU A 228 11.79 -15.16 5.06
N HIS A 229 12.28 -13.98 4.68
CA HIS A 229 12.14 -13.44 3.32
C HIS A 229 13.47 -12.85 2.88
N ALA A 230 13.83 -13.01 1.61
CA ALA A 230 15.10 -12.49 1.09
C ALA A 230 15.13 -10.96 1.12
N HIS A 231 14.06 -10.32 0.62
CA HIS A 231 13.98 -8.87 0.43
C HIS A 231 12.54 -8.34 0.55
N GLY A 232 12.40 -7.02 0.61
CA GLY A 232 11.13 -6.30 0.55
C GLY A 232 10.41 -6.17 1.90
N MET A 233 9.17 -5.69 1.84
CA MET A 233 8.33 -5.34 3.00
C MET A 233 8.28 -6.39 4.11
N LEU A 234 8.18 -7.69 3.80
CA LEU A 234 8.11 -8.74 4.83
C LEU A 234 9.46 -9.00 5.52
N ALA A 235 10.57 -8.86 4.81
CA ALA A 235 11.90 -8.94 5.43
C ALA A 235 12.09 -7.76 6.40
N LEU A 236 11.68 -6.56 5.98
CA LEU A 236 11.67 -5.37 6.81
C LEU A 236 10.79 -5.54 8.06
N ALA A 237 9.58 -6.07 7.88
CA ALA A 237 8.65 -6.34 8.98
C ALA A 237 9.20 -7.32 10.01
N ARG A 238 9.86 -8.40 9.55
CA ARG A 238 10.52 -9.35 10.45
C ARG A 238 11.61 -8.67 11.26
N ASN A 239 12.43 -7.82 10.64
CA ASN A 239 13.46 -7.06 11.34
C ASN A 239 12.84 -6.13 12.39
N ILE A 240 11.78 -5.39 12.04
CA ILE A 240 11.05 -4.52 12.97
C ILE A 240 10.52 -5.32 14.17
N ALA A 241 9.83 -6.44 13.94
CA ALA A 241 9.33 -7.30 15.02
C ALA A 241 10.45 -7.73 15.99
N LEU A 242 11.64 -8.04 15.47
CA LEU A 242 12.80 -8.42 16.27
C LEU A 242 13.56 -7.26 16.92
N THR A 243 13.28 -6.00 16.57
CA THR A 243 14.20 -4.90 16.93
C THR A 243 13.54 -3.62 17.41
N HIS A 244 12.21 -3.48 17.33
CA HIS A 244 11.51 -2.29 17.80
C HIS A 244 11.58 -2.07 19.33
N HIS A 245 11.97 -3.10 20.10
CA HIS A 245 12.25 -3.02 21.54
C HIS A 245 13.73 -3.11 21.90
N GLU A 246 14.61 -3.14 20.91
CA GLU A 246 16.05 -2.94 21.15
C GLU A 246 16.29 -1.47 21.53
N LYS A 247 17.25 -1.23 22.42
CA LYS A 247 17.55 0.10 22.94
C LYS A 247 18.96 0.49 22.54
N TRP A 248 19.15 1.77 22.21
CA TRP A 248 20.43 2.28 21.76
C TRP A 248 21.61 1.91 22.69
N ASP A 249 21.36 1.86 24.01
CA ASP A 249 22.33 1.49 25.04
C ASP A 249 22.58 -0.03 25.23
N GLY A 250 21.87 -0.89 24.50
CA GLY A 250 21.98 -2.35 24.60
C GLY A 250 21.12 -2.99 25.71
N SER A 251 20.33 -2.21 26.46
CA SER A 251 19.45 -2.73 27.52
C SER A 251 18.09 -3.25 27.01
N GLY A 252 17.91 -3.30 25.68
CA GLY A 252 16.69 -3.76 25.02
C GLY A 252 16.59 -5.29 24.89
N TYR A 253 15.60 -5.73 24.13
CA TYR A 253 15.32 -7.15 23.87
C TYR A 253 14.81 -7.35 22.43
N PRO A 254 14.85 -8.58 21.87
CA PRO A 254 15.24 -9.86 22.48
C PRO A 254 16.74 -10.19 22.42
N ARG A 255 17.54 -9.47 21.62
CA ARG A 255 18.95 -9.79 21.39
C ARG A 255 19.93 -8.89 22.14
N GLY A 256 19.48 -7.75 22.68
CA GLY A 256 20.33 -6.81 23.39
C GLY A 256 21.31 -6.11 22.44
N LEU A 257 20.84 -5.77 21.24
CA LEU A 257 21.61 -5.04 20.24
C LEU A 257 21.83 -3.60 20.72
N ALA A 258 22.97 -3.01 20.38
CA ALA A 258 23.34 -1.67 20.79
C ALA A 258 23.76 -0.80 19.60
N GLY A 259 23.51 0.50 19.69
CA GLY A 259 23.91 1.48 18.67
C GLY A 259 23.47 1.09 17.26
N LEU A 260 24.44 1.04 16.35
CA LEU A 260 24.22 0.75 14.93
C LEU A 260 24.05 -0.74 14.60
N ASP A 261 24.23 -1.64 15.57
CA ASP A 261 23.89 -3.06 15.38
C ASP A 261 22.37 -3.26 15.32
N ILE A 262 21.61 -2.28 15.82
CA ILE A 262 20.15 -2.21 15.64
C ILE A 262 19.87 -1.73 14.21
N PRO A 263 19.13 -2.50 13.38
CA PRO A 263 18.69 -2.06 12.07
C PRO A 263 17.97 -0.71 12.13
N LEU A 264 18.14 0.10 11.08
CA LEU A 264 17.61 1.47 11.03
C LEU A 264 16.09 1.48 11.23
N GLU A 265 15.38 0.55 10.61
CA GLU A 265 13.94 0.37 10.74
C GLU A 265 13.48 0.11 12.17
N GLY A 266 14.24 -0.67 12.95
CA GLY A 266 13.96 -0.92 14.36
C GLY A 266 14.10 0.34 15.20
N ARG A 267 15.18 1.11 14.98
CA ARG A 267 15.42 2.39 15.65
C ARG A 267 14.35 3.44 15.33
N ILE A 268 13.90 3.50 14.07
CA ILE A 268 12.82 4.40 13.64
C ILE A 268 11.49 4.02 14.31
N VAL A 269 11.12 2.73 14.23
CA VAL A 269 9.84 2.26 14.78
C VAL A 269 9.81 2.40 16.31
N ALA A 270 10.92 2.17 17.01
CA ALA A 270 10.99 2.38 18.46
C ALA A 270 10.62 3.81 18.88
N ILE A 271 11.09 4.83 18.14
CA ILE A 271 10.74 6.24 18.41
C ILE A 271 9.26 6.50 18.09
N ALA A 272 8.81 6.03 16.93
CA ALA A 272 7.45 6.24 16.45
C ALA A 272 6.41 5.60 17.39
N ASP A 273 6.66 4.37 17.83
CA ASP A 273 5.80 3.61 18.72
C ASP A 273 5.71 4.24 20.10
N VAL A 274 6.84 4.55 20.72
CA VAL A 274 6.84 5.18 22.05
C VAL A 274 6.17 6.55 22.02
N PHE A 275 6.40 7.36 20.98
CA PHE A 275 5.72 8.65 20.86
C PHE A 275 4.20 8.50 20.72
N ASP A 276 3.73 7.55 19.90
CA ASP A 276 2.28 7.32 19.77
C ASP A 276 1.68 6.78 21.08
N ALA A 277 2.35 5.82 21.73
CA ALA A 277 1.91 5.24 22.99
C ALA A 277 1.83 6.27 24.13
N LEU A 278 2.76 7.24 24.19
CA LEU A 278 2.73 8.30 25.20
C LEU A 278 1.63 9.33 24.94
N THR A 279 1.34 9.63 23.67
CA THR A 279 0.41 10.71 23.31
C THR A 279 -1.02 10.21 23.04
N SER A 280 -1.27 8.90 23.11
CA SER A 280 -2.59 8.30 22.84
C SER A 280 -3.31 7.90 24.13
N ALA A 281 -4.64 7.95 24.11
CA ALA A 281 -5.42 7.53 25.25
C ALA A 281 -5.36 6.00 25.39
N ARG A 282 -5.16 5.51 26.62
CA ARG A 282 -5.25 4.08 26.93
C ARG A 282 -6.26 3.88 28.07
N PRO A 283 -6.92 2.71 28.18
CA PRO A 283 -7.99 2.47 29.17
C PRO A 283 -7.65 2.86 30.62
N TYR A 284 -6.36 2.89 30.98
CA TYR A 284 -5.87 3.20 32.32
C TYR A 284 -4.91 4.39 32.39
N LYS A 285 -4.69 5.15 31.31
CA LYS A 285 -3.72 6.25 31.27
C LYS A 285 -4.16 7.36 30.31
N ALA A 286 -4.27 8.57 30.84
CA ALA A 286 -4.50 9.76 30.02
C ALA A 286 -3.30 10.02 29.09
N PRO A 287 -3.54 10.50 27.86
CA PRO A 287 -2.45 10.84 26.94
C PRO A 287 -1.61 11.97 27.52
N TRP A 288 -0.29 11.90 27.30
CA TRP A 288 0.60 12.99 27.64
C TRP A 288 0.42 14.15 26.66
N PRO A 289 0.58 15.41 27.12
CA PRO A 289 0.81 16.54 26.22
C PRO A 289 1.99 16.24 25.29
N VAL A 290 1.92 16.72 24.05
CA VAL A 290 2.99 16.51 23.05
C VAL A 290 4.33 17.03 23.56
N GLU A 291 4.32 18.15 24.30
CA GLU A 291 5.50 18.77 24.90
C GLU A 291 6.19 17.83 25.91
N GLU A 292 5.41 17.11 26.72
CA GLU A 292 5.94 16.14 27.69
C GLU A 292 6.53 14.91 26.98
N ALA A 293 5.85 14.40 25.94
CA ALA A 293 6.39 13.31 25.13
C ALA A 293 7.71 13.70 24.43
N VAL A 294 7.79 14.93 23.89
CA VAL A 294 9.01 15.49 23.31
C VAL A 294 10.12 15.62 24.35
N GLN A 295 9.81 16.08 25.56
CA GLN A 295 10.78 16.16 26.64
C GLN A 295 11.31 14.78 27.03
N TYR A 296 10.45 13.76 27.06
CA TYR A 296 10.86 12.39 27.30
C TYR A 296 11.78 11.84 26.21
N LEU A 297 11.46 12.04 24.92
CA LEU A 297 12.33 11.65 23.82
C LEU A 297 13.73 12.29 23.95
N ARG A 298 13.81 13.58 24.32
CA ARG A 298 15.08 14.27 24.56
C ARG A 298 15.88 13.67 25.72
N GLN A 299 15.22 13.29 26.81
CA GLN A 299 15.88 12.67 27.97
C GLN A 299 16.41 11.27 27.65
N GLN A 300 15.71 10.53 26.78
CA GLN A 300 16.06 9.17 26.38
C GLN A 300 17.01 9.10 25.17
N ARG A 301 17.38 10.26 24.60
CA ARG A 301 18.34 10.39 23.51
C ARG A 301 19.70 9.79 23.91
N GLY A 302 20.17 8.80 23.15
CA GLY A 302 21.42 8.08 23.41
C GLY A 302 21.35 7.01 24.50
N GLN A 303 20.16 6.74 25.04
CA GLN A 303 19.88 5.65 25.98
C GLN A 303 18.89 4.67 25.33
N HIS A 304 17.62 5.04 25.29
CA HIS A 304 16.59 4.26 24.58
C HIS A 304 16.75 4.47 23.07
N PHE A 305 16.88 5.73 22.63
CA PHE A 305 16.73 6.09 21.24
C PHE A 305 18.04 6.53 20.59
N ASP A 306 18.14 6.27 19.29
CA ASP A 306 19.20 6.82 18.46
C ASP A 306 19.24 8.35 18.55
N PRO A 307 20.39 8.95 18.93
CA PRO A 307 20.53 10.39 19.06
C PRO A 307 20.17 11.19 17.80
N GLU A 308 20.58 10.71 16.63
CA GLU A 308 20.38 11.39 15.36
C GLU A 308 18.91 11.33 14.93
N LEU A 309 18.28 10.16 15.09
CA LEU A 309 16.87 10.00 14.77
C LEU A 309 15.95 10.81 15.69
N VAL A 310 16.28 10.97 16.97
CA VAL A 310 15.54 11.88 17.85
C VAL A 310 15.60 13.30 17.32
N ASP A 311 16.77 13.79 16.93
CA ASP A 311 16.93 15.15 16.42
C ASP A 311 16.14 15.36 15.11
N LEU A 312 16.16 14.37 14.21
CA LEU A 312 15.37 14.37 12.97
C LEU A 312 13.86 14.33 13.24
N PHE A 313 13.41 13.49 14.19
CA PHE A 313 12.01 13.40 14.58
C PHE A 313 11.49 14.73 15.11
N LEU A 314 12.26 15.39 15.98
CA LEU A 314 11.91 16.70 16.54
C LEU A 314 11.90 17.80 15.47
N ALA A 315 12.79 17.74 14.48
CA ALA A 315 12.77 18.67 13.35
C ALA A 315 11.51 18.52 12.48
N ARG A 316 10.89 17.33 12.47
CA ARG A 316 9.65 17.00 11.75
C ARG A 316 8.40 17.02 12.61
N LEU A 317 8.50 17.49 13.85
CA LEU A 317 7.38 17.49 14.81
C LEU A 317 6.09 18.14 14.27
N PRO A 318 6.11 19.25 13.49
CA PRO A 318 4.88 19.80 12.91
C PRO A 318 4.12 18.79 12.05
N GLU A 319 4.82 18.07 11.16
CA GLU A 319 4.23 17.04 10.29
C GLU A 319 3.69 15.85 11.12
N ILE A 320 4.42 15.46 12.18
CA ILE A 320 4.01 14.40 13.11
C ILE A 320 2.72 14.78 13.85
N VAL A 321 2.60 16.03 14.31
CA VAL A 321 1.40 16.52 15.00
C VAL A 321 0.19 16.57 14.06
N GLU A 322 0.38 17.01 12.80
CA GLU A 322 -0.70 16.97 11.80
C GLU A 322 -1.21 15.55 11.56
N ILE A 323 -0.32 14.57 11.47
CA ILE A 323 -0.69 13.15 11.34
C ILE A 323 -1.49 12.68 12.56
N LYS A 324 -1.05 13.08 13.76
CA LYS A 324 -1.73 12.75 15.01
C LYS A 324 -3.17 13.27 15.04
N GLU A 325 -3.35 14.54 14.69
CA GLU A 325 -4.67 15.19 14.67
C GLU A 325 -5.59 14.59 13.59
N ARG A 326 -5.04 14.26 12.42
CA ARG A 326 -5.77 13.63 11.32
C ARG A 326 -6.38 12.27 11.71
N TRP A 327 -5.69 11.52 12.57
CA TRP A 327 -6.10 10.18 13.01
C TRP A 327 -6.36 10.14 14.52
N ALA A 328 -6.93 11.21 15.07
CA ALA A 328 -7.33 11.28 16.47
C ALA A 328 -8.44 10.24 16.79
N GLU A 329 -8.40 9.70 18.00
CA GLU A 329 -9.50 8.89 18.52
C GLU A 329 -10.70 9.80 18.83
N ALA A 330 -11.91 9.30 18.54
CA ALA A 330 -13.17 10.04 18.70
C ALA A 330 -13.65 10.12 20.15
#